data_AF-A0A925R3J7-F1
#
_entry.id   AF-A0A925R3J7-F1
#
_cell.length_a   1.000
_cell.length_b   1.000
_cell.length_c   1.000
_cell.angle_alpha   90.00
_cell.angle_beta   90.00
_cell.angle_gamma   90.00
#
_symmetry.space_group_name_H-M   'P 1'
#
loop_
_entity.id
_entity.type
_entity.pdbx_description
1 polymer ?
#
loop_
_entity_poly.entity_id
_entity_poly.type
_entity_poly.pdbx_seq_one_letter_code
_entity_poly.pdbx_strand_id
1 'polypeptide(L)'
;MAKVWKILALLLVITALVWLTTMWRWQSAQVDPSATDLALTLGVLPLVLTAAFVLTLWAVKGLRSYAVAPPAAVAAAAATPQAAPAVAAVSERSAHVNVLGSAVQVRAGSSWSSAQSGIATGECKPDLDKQIKDDDGIAVFTAPMPELETDAVADDLAELIAPLAKAKPEAWAGYEAPPEMLRALSLLDMTVASMQEAIEAQWPALSAPPPLPRNASATSAAAVLPPSVSIRIAIPARWSMPSQQAAGAWLEQRFAPVIEAGLQAAGQSRAMAHSVQPAVQLHVHPVASAEAFWLLMDQQLLQWQRDKQPGLLWVLAADSLVGDSDIAAMAAAQELFSGSNQRGRVPG
;
A
#
# COMPACT_ATOMS: atom_id res chain seq x y z
N MET A 1 -42.19 -8.37 24.76
CA MET A 1 -42.54 -7.98 23.37
C MET A 1 -41.62 -6.92 22.77
N ALA A 2 -41.22 -5.87 23.50
CA ALA A 2 -40.35 -4.79 22.96
C ALA A 2 -38.99 -5.25 22.38
N LYS A 3 -38.35 -6.29 22.93
CA LYS A 3 -37.06 -6.80 22.41
C LYS A 3 -37.20 -7.50 21.05
N VAL A 4 -38.30 -8.22 20.83
CA VAL A 4 -38.60 -8.88 19.55
C VAL A 4 -38.88 -7.83 18.48
N TRP A 5 -39.58 -6.75 18.84
CA TRP A 5 -39.87 -5.64 17.94
C TRP A 5 -38.62 -4.86 17.52
N LYS A 6 -37.64 -4.68 18.44
CA LYS A 6 -36.34 -4.08 18.12
C LYS A 6 -35.52 -4.93 17.16
N ILE A 7 -35.54 -6.25 17.35
CA ILE A 7 -34.85 -7.18 16.45
C ILE A 7 -35.52 -7.15 15.08
N LEU A 8 -36.85 -7.18 15.02
CA LEU A 8 -37.60 -7.12 13.77
C LEU A 8 -37.37 -5.80 13.02
N ALA A 9 -37.35 -4.66 13.74
CA ALA A 9 -37.07 -3.35 13.17
C ALA A 9 -35.63 -3.26 12.64
N LEU A 10 -34.64 -3.78 13.38
CA LEU A 10 -33.25 -3.81 12.93
C LEU A 10 -33.08 -4.67 11.68
N LEU A 11 -33.75 -5.83 11.63
CA LEU A 11 -33.71 -6.73 10.49
C LEU A 11 -34.34 -6.07 9.26
N LEU A 12 -35.47 -5.37 9.43
CA LEU A 12 -36.12 -4.60 8.37
C LEU A 12 -35.22 -3.47 7.85
N VAL A 13 -34.50 -2.76 8.73
CA VAL A 13 -33.55 -1.71 8.33
C VAL A 13 -32.37 -2.29 7.56
N ILE A 14 -31.78 -3.39 8.01
CA ILE A 14 -30.66 -4.06 7.31
C ILE A 14 -31.12 -4.53 5.93
N THR A 15 -32.30 -5.15 5.85
CA THR A 15 -32.89 -5.57 4.57
C THR A 15 -33.12 -4.37 3.65
N ALA A 16 -33.67 -3.27 4.15
CA ALA A 16 -33.87 -2.06 3.36
C ALA A 16 -32.54 -1.46 2.86
N LEU A 17 -31.48 -1.49 3.67
CA LEU A 17 -30.17 -0.94 3.32
C LEU A 17 -29.46 -1.77 2.25
N VAL A 18 -29.51 -3.09 2.37
CA VAL A 18 -29.00 -4.03 1.35
C VAL A 18 -29.78 -3.89 0.04
N TRP A 19 -31.09 -3.68 0.14
CA TRP A 19 -31.95 -3.49 -1.04
C TRP A 19 -31.64 -2.15 -1.74
N LEU A 20 -31.51 -1.05 -0.99
CA LEU A 20 -31.16 0.27 -1.54
C LEU A 20 -29.79 0.27 -2.22
N THR A 21 -28.78 -0.36 -1.59
CA THR A 21 -27.42 -0.42 -2.13
C THR A 21 -27.35 -1.28 -3.39
N THR A 22 -28.13 -2.36 -3.46
CA THR A 22 -28.24 -3.20 -4.67
C THR A 22 -28.91 -2.43 -5.81
N MET A 23 -30.01 -1.73 -5.54
CA MET A 23 -30.70 -0.86 -6.52
C MET A 23 -29.79 0.27 -7.03
N TRP A 24 -29.08 0.94 -6.13
CA TRP A 24 -28.15 2.01 -6.51
C TRP A 24 -27.01 1.47 -7.38
N ARG A 25 -26.44 0.31 -7.02
CA ARG A 25 -25.40 -0.34 -7.84
C ARG A 25 -25.91 -0.64 -9.25
N TRP A 26 -27.13 -1.16 -9.39
CA TRP A 26 -27.72 -1.47 -10.70
C TRP A 26 -27.98 -0.20 -11.52
N GLN A 27 -28.47 0.88 -10.90
CA GLN A 27 -28.62 2.17 -11.57
C GLN A 27 -27.27 2.77 -12.02
N SER A 28 -26.21 2.59 -11.22
CA SER A 28 -24.89 3.16 -11.54
C SER A 28 -24.15 2.40 -12.66
N ALA A 29 -24.52 1.15 -12.96
CA ALA A 29 -23.73 0.27 -13.81
C ALA A 29 -24.32 0.04 -15.23
N GLN A 30 -25.54 0.49 -15.54
CA GLN A 30 -26.24 0.24 -16.82
C GLN A 30 -26.11 -1.21 -17.35
N VAL A 31 -26.19 -2.19 -16.45
CA VAL A 31 -26.22 -3.61 -16.82
C VAL A 31 -27.68 -4.06 -16.80
N ASP A 32 -28.19 -4.63 -17.90
CA ASP A 32 -29.51 -5.28 -17.95
C ASP A 32 -29.40 -6.68 -17.30
N PRO A 33 -29.94 -6.90 -16.09
CA PRO A 33 -29.78 -8.17 -15.40
C PRO A 33 -30.83 -9.17 -15.91
N SER A 34 -30.37 -10.40 -16.25
CA SER A 34 -31.26 -11.51 -16.59
C SER A 34 -32.12 -11.92 -15.39
N ALA A 35 -33.37 -12.36 -15.64
CA ALA A 35 -34.36 -12.68 -14.61
C ALA A 35 -33.90 -13.75 -13.60
N THR A 36 -32.93 -14.58 -13.96
CA THR A 36 -32.35 -15.64 -13.11
C THR A 36 -31.36 -15.09 -12.09
N ASP A 37 -30.55 -14.10 -12.46
CA ASP A 37 -29.68 -13.38 -11.50
C ASP A 37 -30.54 -12.63 -10.49
N LEU A 38 -31.64 -12.04 -10.95
CA LEU A 38 -32.61 -11.37 -10.08
C LEU A 38 -33.07 -12.27 -8.92
N ALA A 39 -33.36 -13.55 -9.18
CA ALA A 39 -33.87 -14.48 -8.16
C ALA A 39 -32.79 -14.91 -7.15
N LEU A 40 -31.55 -15.09 -7.61
CA LEU A 40 -30.43 -15.57 -6.79
C LEU A 40 -29.90 -14.48 -5.85
N THR A 41 -29.73 -13.25 -6.34
CA THR A 41 -29.18 -12.16 -5.53
C THR A 41 -30.21 -11.59 -4.56
N LEU A 42 -31.50 -11.56 -4.91
CA LEU A 42 -32.57 -11.04 -4.02
C LEU A 42 -33.03 -12.06 -2.98
N GLY A 43 -32.92 -13.37 -3.26
CA GLY A 43 -33.41 -14.43 -2.36
C GLY A 43 -32.35 -15.00 -1.43
N VAL A 44 -31.18 -15.38 -1.97
CA VAL A 44 -30.21 -16.21 -1.23
C VAL A 44 -29.29 -15.37 -0.36
N LEU A 45 -28.81 -14.23 -0.87
CA LEU A 45 -27.88 -13.36 -0.18
C LEU A 45 -28.41 -12.79 1.16
N PRO A 46 -29.65 -12.25 1.23
CA PRO A 46 -30.18 -11.78 2.51
C PRO A 46 -30.38 -12.94 3.50
N LEU A 47 -30.78 -14.12 3.02
CA LEU A 47 -30.98 -15.31 3.84
C LEU A 47 -29.67 -15.79 4.48
N VAL A 48 -28.58 -15.83 3.71
CA VAL A 48 -27.23 -16.18 4.19
C VAL A 48 -26.72 -15.17 5.22
N LEU A 49 -26.91 -13.86 4.97
CA LEU A 49 -26.51 -12.82 5.93
C LEU A 49 -27.31 -12.89 7.23
N THR A 50 -28.63 -13.14 7.17
CA THR A 50 -29.42 -13.37 8.38
C THR A 50 -29.00 -14.63 9.12
N ALA A 51 -28.69 -15.73 8.41
CA ALA A 51 -28.21 -16.95 9.05
C ALA A 51 -26.86 -16.73 9.75
N ALA A 52 -25.92 -16.04 9.10
CA ALA A 52 -24.63 -15.68 9.68
C ALA A 52 -24.77 -14.77 10.92
N PHE A 53 -25.69 -13.82 10.89
CA PHE A 53 -25.97 -12.93 12.02
C PHE A 53 -26.63 -13.66 13.20
N VAL A 54 -27.55 -14.58 12.94
CA VAL A 54 -28.17 -15.40 14.00
C VAL A 54 -27.15 -16.36 14.62
N LEU A 55 -26.26 -16.96 13.81
CA LEU A 55 -25.18 -17.83 14.27
C LEU A 55 -24.18 -17.09 15.16
N THR A 56 -23.77 -15.88 14.78
CA THR A 56 -22.86 -15.06 15.61
C THR A 56 -23.50 -14.64 16.93
N LEU A 57 -24.79 -14.28 16.92
CA LEU A 57 -25.52 -13.99 18.16
C LEU A 57 -25.69 -15.23 19.07
N TRP A 58 -25.89 -16.42 18.48
CA TRP A 58 -25.93 -17.68 19.23
C TRP A 58 -24.58 -18.03 19.85
N ALA A 59 -23.48 -17.87 19.10
CA ALA A 59 -22.13 -18.12 19.58
C ALA A 59 -21.76 -17.20 20.76
N VAL A 60 -22.05 -15.90 20.65
CA VAL A 60 -21.80 -14.92 21.72
C VAL A 60 -22.65 -15.21 22.97
N LYS A 61 -23.90 -15.66 22.78
CA LYS A 61 -24.78 -16.03 23.90
C LYS A 61 -24.31 -17.31 24.59
N GLY A 62 -23.82 -18.30 23.82
CA GLY A 62 -23.19 -19.52 24.33
C GLY A 62 -21.96 -19.24 25.19
N LEU A 63 -21.07 -18.34 24.74
CA LEU A 63 -19.90 -17.92 25.50
C LEU A 63 -20.27 -17.18 26.80
N ARG A 64 -21.36 -16.39 26.80
CA ARG A 64 -21.82 -15.67 28.02
C ARG A 64 -22.50 -16.59 29.04
N SER A 65 -23.11 -17.69 28.62
CA SER A 65 -23.65 -18.71 29.54
C SER A 65 -22.57 -19.58 30.20
N TYR A 66 -21.34 -19.59 29.67
CA TYR A 66 -20.20 -20.30 30.28
C TYR A 66 -19.37 -19.45 31.26
N ALA A 67 -19.69 -18.16 31.42
CA ALA A 67 -18.96 -17.23 32.28
C ALA A 67 -19.53 -17.10 33.72
N VAL A 68 -20.51 -17.92 34.11
CA VAL A 68 -21.05 -17.95 35.48
C VAL A 68 -21.18 -19.40 35.95
N ALA A 69 -20.06 -20.00 36.33
CA ALA A 69 -20.03 -21.20 37.17
C ALA A 69 -18.84 -21.09 38.15
N PRO A 70 -19.06 -21.23 39.47
CA PRO A 70 -17.98 -21.18 40.46
C PRO A 70 -17.17 -22.50 40.45
N PRO A 71 -15.89 -22.48 40.89
CA PRO A 71 -15.01 -23.63 40.75
C PRO A 71 -15.29 -24.67 41.84
N ALA A 72 -15.50 -25.92 41.43
CA ALA A 72 -15.43 -27.09 42.31
C ALA A 72 -14.10 -27.83 42.06
N ALA A 73 -13.47 -28.24 43.15
CA ALA A 73 -12.12 -28.79 43.17
C ALA A 73 -12.09 -30.30 42.81
N VAL A 74 -11.09 -30.63 41.98
CA VAL A 74 -10.32 -31.89 41.79
C VAL A 74 -11.03 -33.25 41.72
N ALA A 75 -10.90 -33.91 40.55
CA ALA A 75 -10.45 -35.30 40.45
C ALA A 75 -9.85 -35.56 39.05
N ALA A 76 -8.72 -36.26 39.03
CA ALA A 76 -7.91 -36.55 37.86
C ALA A 76 -8.58 -37.53 36.88
N ALA A 77 -8.51 -37.22 35.57
CA ALA A 77 -8.35 -38.20 34.49
C ALA A 77 -8.06 -37.46 33.16
N ALA A 78 -7.15 -38.02 32.39
CA ALA A 78 -6.60 -37.52 31.13
C ALA A 78 -7.62 -36.96 30.12
N ALA A 79 -7.40 -35.70 29.72
CA ALA A 79 -7.46 -35.20 28.34
C ALA A 79 -7.16 -33.70 28.38
N THR A 80 -6.00 -33.29 27.87
CA THR A 80 -5.55 -31.91 27.82
C THR A 80 -6.50 -31.05 26.98
N PRO A 81 -7.18 -30.02 27.52
CA PRO A 81 -7.82 -29.00 26.70
C PRO A 81 -6.76 -27.96 26.34
N GLN A 82 -6.46 -27.89 25.05
CA GLN A 82 -5.53 -26.95 24.44
C GLN A 82 -5.98 -25.50 24.72
N ALA A 83 -5.22 -24.80 25.57
CA ALA A 83 -5.34 -23.36 25.78
C ALA A 83 -4.83 -22.63 24.52
N ALA A 84 -5.73 -22.33 23.59
CA ALA A 84 -5.42 -21.67 22.31
C ALA A 84 -5.91 -20.20 22.22
N PRO A 85 -5.51 -19.31 23.15
CA PRO A 85 -5.30 -17.92 22.73
C PRO A 85 -3.90 -17.36 23.09
N ALA A 86 -3.24 -17.89 24.13
CA ALA A 86 -1.94 -17.38 24.57
C ALA A 86 -0.77 -17.83 23.66
N VAL A 87 -0.87 -19.03 23.08
CA VAL A 87 0.17 -19.58 22.19
C VAL A 87 0.19 -18.85 20.84
N ALA A 88 -0.98 -18.42 20.34
CA ALA A 88 -1.07 -17.63 19.10
C ALA A 88 -0.38 -16.27 19.25
N ALA A 89 -0.63 -15.54 20.35
CA ALA A 89 -0.02 -14.24 20.60
C ALA A 89 1.50 -14.27 20.87
N VAL A 90 2.03 -15.40 21.35
CA VAL A 90 3.48 -15.61 21.54
C VAL A 90 4.15 -16.07 20.24
N SER A 91 3.48 -16.90 19.42
CA SER A 91 3.97 -17.28 18.09
C SER A 91 3.94 -16.13 17.08
N GLU A 92 2.96 -15.22 17.14
CA GLU A 92 2.94 -14.02 16.29
C GLU A 92 4.14 -13.10 16.56
N ARG A 93 4.67 -13.08 17.80
CA ARG A 93 5.86 -12.30 18.17
C ARG A 93 7.20 -12.92 17.76
N SER A 94 7.21 -14.16 17.27
CA SER A 94 8.42 -14.82 16.78
C SER A 94 8.57 -14.77 15.26
N ALA A 95 7.85 -13.86 14.59
CA ALA A 95 8.07 -13.60 13.17
C ALA A 95 9.47 -13.01 12.98
N HIS A 96 10.32 -13.73 12.24
CA HIS A 96 11.62 -13.24 11.85
C HIS A 96 11.55 -12.75 10.41
N VAL A 97 11.87 -11.48 10.21
CA VAL A 97 12.03 -10.88 8.88
C VAL A 97 13.51 -10.66 8.64
N ASN A 98 14.00 -11.13 7.51
CA ASN A 98 15.35 -10.84 7.06
C ASN A 98 15.32 -9.62 6.16
N VAL A 99 16.08 -8.58 6.53
CA VAL A 99 16.29 -7.42 5.66
C VAL A 99 17.33 -7.80 4.62
N LEU A 100 16.89 -7.91 3.38
CA LEU A 100 17.72 -8.39 2.26
C LEU A 100 18.54 -7.27 1.62
N GLY A 101 18.05 -6.04 1.73
CA GLY A 101 18.67 -4.84 1.21
C GLY A 101 17.92 -3.60 1.68
N SER A 102 18.61 -2.47 1.62
CA SER A 102 18.05 -1.15 1.89
C SER A 102 18.75 -0.14 1.00
N ALA A 103 17.99 0.75 0.39
CA ALA A 103 18.51 1.90 -0.34
C ALA A 103 17.87 3.16 0.24
N VAL A 104 18.61 4.27 0.19
CA VAL A 104 18.12 5.57 0.60
C VAL A 104 18.72 6.62 -0.31
N GLN A 105 17.90 7.54 -0.80
CA GLN A 105 18.34 8.68 -1.58
C GLN A 105 17.91 9.95 -0.84
N VAL A 106 18.87 10.66 -0.28
CA VAL A 106 18.66 11.96 0.39
C VAL A 106 19.78 12.91 -0.03
N ARG A 107 19.58 14.22 0.16
CA ARG A 107 20.64 15.22 -0.10
C ARG A 107 21.97 14.86 0.56
N ALA A 108 21.93 14.31 1.78
CA ALA A 108 23.10 13.91 2.54
C ALA A 108 23.87 12.71 1.98
N GLY A 109 23.30 11.95 1.05
CA GLY A 109 23.94 10.80 0.43
C GLY A 109 22.96 9.74 -0.08
N SER A 110 23.51 8.85 -0.90
CA SER A 110 22.79 7.73 -1.56
C SER A 110 22.84 6.40 -0.80
N SER A 111 23.30 6.42 0.45
CA SER A 111 23.33 5.26 1.34
C SER A 111 23.18 5.74 2.78
N TRP A 112 22.82 4.85 3.69
CA TRP A 112 22.71 5.21 5.11
C TRP A 112 24.02 5.73 5.69
N SER A 113 25.14 5.06 5.40
CA SER A 113 26.45 5.45 5.91
C SER A 113 26.93 6.78 5.32
N SER A 114 26.72 7.02 4.01
CA SER A 114 27.06 8.30 3.39
C SER A 114 26.17 9.43 3.91
N ALA A 115 24.85 9.19 4.04
CA ALA A 115 23.91 10.16 4.62
C ALA A 115 24.28 10.52 6.07
N GLN A 116 24.60 9.52 6.91
CA GLN A 116 25.04 9.76 8.28
C GLN A 116 26.33 10.59 8.32
N SER A 117 27.29 10.27 7.46
CA SER A 117 28.54 11.02 7.35
C SER A 117 28.30 12.46 6.91
N GLY A 118 27.53 12.67 5.84
CA GLY A 118 27.24 14.01 5.30
C GLY A 118 26.45 14.90 6.27
N ILE A 119 25.59 14.29 7.10
CA ILE A 119 24.91 14.99 8.20
C ILE A 119 25.92 15.34 9.31
N ALA A 120 26.76 14.40 9.72
CA ALA A 120 27.71 14.60 10.82
C ALA A 120 28.83 15.61 10.47
N THR A 121 29.29 15.64 9.22
CA THR A 121 30.29 16.61 8.73
C THR A 121 29.70 17.99 8.48
N GLY A 122 28.36 18.09 8.38
CA GLY A 122 27.67 19.32 8.04
C GLY A 122 27.94 19.77 6.60
N GLU A 123 28.29 18.84 5.71
CA GLU A 123 28.45 19.11 4.27
C GLU A 123 27.09 19.39 3.61
N CYS A 124 26.03 18.78 4.12
CA CYS A 124 24.66 19.02 3.65
C CYS A 124 23.93 20.07 4.50
N LYS A 125 24.40 21.32 4.41
CA LYS A 125 23.68 22.45 5.01
C LYS A 125 22.49 22.84 4.12
N PRO A 126 21.30 23.03 4.73
CA PRO A 126 20.22 23.76 4.10
C PRO A 126 20.68 25.16 3.69
N ASP A 127 20.10 25.69 2.62
CA ASP A 127 20.36 27.06 2.17
C ASP A 127 19.04 27.79 1.91
N LEU A 128 19.09 29.12 1.86
CA LEU A 128 17.94 29.95 1.55
C LEU A 128 17.54 29.77 0.08
N ASP A 129 16.33 29.26 -0.13
CA ASP A 129 15.72 29.22 -1.44
C ASP A 129 15.18 30.59 -1.80
N LYS A 130 15.71 31.19 -2.88
CA LYS A 130 15.27 32.52 -3.33
C LYS A 130 13.94 32.47 -4.09
N GLN A 131 13.58 31.29 -4.59
CA GLN A 131 12.36 31.09 -5.37
C GLN A 131 11.20 30.81 -4.42
N ILE A 132 11.44 30.03 -3.36
CA ILE A 132 10.41 29.69 -2.39
C ILE A 132 10.41 30.65 -1.21
N LYS A 133 9.24 31.21 -0.92
CA LYS A 133 9.04 32.20 0.14
C LYS A 133 7.94 31.75 1.09
N ASP A 134 8.05 32.16 2.34
CA ASP A 134 6.98 32.02 3.33
C ASP A 134 5.89 33.08 3.12
N ASP A 135 4.85 33.01 3.96
CA ASP A 135 3.72 33.93 3.96
C ASP A 135 4.12 35.40 4.22
N ASP A 136 5.28 35.63 4.85
CA ASP A 136 5.86 36.96 5.08
C ASP A 136 6.72 37.44 3.89
N GLY A 137 6.83 36.63 2.83
CA GLY A 137 7.63 36.91 1.64
C GLY A 137 9.14 36.72 1.84
N ILE A 138 9.54 36.05 2.92
CA ILE A 138 10.94 35.77 3.28
C ILE A 138 11.36 34.44 2.66
N ALA A 139 12.57 34.38 2.11
CA ALA A 139 13.16 33.16 1.59
C ALA A 139 13.22 32.07 2.68
N VAL A 140 12.83 30.85 2.32
CA VAL A 140 12.79 29.70 3.25
C VAL A 140 14.06 28.88 3.12
N PHE A 141 14.57 28.37 4.25
CA PHE A 141 15.66 27.39 4.19
C PHE A 141 15.13 26.08 3.62
N THR A 142 15.72 25.57 2.55
CA THR A 142 15.39 24.29 1.95
C THR A 142 16.63 23.41 1.82
N ALA A 143 16.41 22.11 1.72
CA ALA A 143 17.46 21.12 1.48
C ALA A 143 17.20 20.32 0.18
N PRO A 144 17.04 20.97 -0.99
CA PRO A 144 16.81 20.26 -2.25
C PRO A 144 18.03 19.43 -2.65
N MET A 145 17.79 18.37 -3.41
CA MET A 145 18.84 17.62 -4.10
C MET A 145 19.24 18.41 -5.37
N PRO A 146 20.43 19.05 -5.43
CA PRO A 146 20.73 20.06 -6.46
C PRO A 146 20.85 19.48 -7.88
N GLU A 147 21.27 18.23 -7.99
CA GLU A 147 21.55 17.53 -9.25
C GLU A 147 20.42 16.53 -9.61
N LEU A 148 19.21 16.77 -9.09
CA LEU A 148 18.08 15.90 -9.36
C LEU A 148 17.43 16.28 -10.69
N GLU A 149 17.64 15.44 -11.69
CA GLU A 149 16.98 15.55 -13.00
C GLU A 149 15.51 15.10 -12.90
N THR A 150 14.59 15.99 -13.30
CA THR A 150 13.14 15.72 -13.27
C THR A 150 12.51 15.58 -14.66
N ASP A 151 13.24 15.95 -15.71
CA ASP A 151 12.69 16.07 -17.07
C ASP A 151 12.20 14.72 -17.62
N ALA A 152 12.97 13.64 -17.40
CA ALA A 152 12.58 12.30 -17.85
C ALA A 152 11.24 11.85 -17.21
N VAL A 153 11.07 12.07 -15.90
CA VAL A 153 9.82 11.74 -15.20
C VAL A 153 8.68 12.65 -15.64
N ALA A 154 8.96 13.92 -15.91
CA ALA A 154 7.97 14.86 -16.42
C ALA A 154 7.44 14.45 -17.81
N ASP A 155 8.35 14.05 -18.71
CA ASP A 155 8.01 13.57 -20.05
C ASP A 155 7.17 12.28 -20.00
N ASP A 156 7.59 11.30 -19.19
CA ASP A 156 6.84 10.05 -18.98
C ASP A 156 5.42 10.32 -18.45
N LEU A 157 5.30 11.22 -17.46
CA LEU A 157 4.00 11.60 -16.91
C LEU A 157 3.15 12.31 -17.94
N ALA A 158 3.72 13.20 -18.76
CA ALA A 158 2.97 13.89 -19.80
C ALA A 158 2.37 12.90 -20.81
N GLU A 159 3.13 11.88 -21.21
CA GLU A 159 2.65 10.80 -22.09
C GLU A 159 1.50 10.01 -21.45
N LEU A 160 1.63 9.67 -20.16
CA LEU A 160 0.62 8.93 -19.40
C LEU A 160 -0.65 9.73 -19.11
N ILE A 161 -0.51 11.04 -18.91
CA ILE A 161 -1.63 11.94 -18.61
C ILE A 161 -2.45 12.22 -19.88
N ALA A 162 -1.84 12.31 -21.05
CA ALA A 162 -2.53 12.60 -22.31
C ALA A 162 -3.79 11.72 -22.57
N PRO A 163 -3.74 10.37 -22.45
CA PRO A 163 -4.94 9.54 -22.60
C PRO A 163 -5.94 9.71 -21.45
N LEU A 164 -5.48 9.95 -20.21
CA LEU A 164 -6.35 10.19 -19.05
C LEU A 164 -7.13 11.49 -19.18
N ALA A 165 -6.46 12.55 -19.63
CA ALA A 165 -7.04 13.86 -19.92
C ALA A 165 -8.06 13.78 -21.06
N LYS A 166 -7.79 12.97 -22.09
CA LYS A 166 -8.78 12.72 -23.15
C LYS A 166 -10.02 11.97 -22.64
N ALA A 167 -9.85 11.04 -21.69
CA ALA A 167 -10.95 10.26 -21.13
C ALA A 167 -11.80 11.03 -20.12
N LYS A 168 -11.20 11.97 -19.38
CA LYS A 168 -11.88 12.80 -18.36
C LYS A 168 -11.41 14.27 -18.42
N PRO A 169 -11.79 15.04 -19.45
CA PRO A 169 -11.28 16.40 -19.65
C PRO A 169 -11.47 17.32 -18.45
N GLU A 170 -12.60 17.21 -17.75
CA GLU A 170 -12.92 18.01 -16.57
C GLU A 170 -12.01 17.76 -15.36
N ALA A 171 -11.50 16.53 -15.21
CA ALA A 171 -10.64 16.16 -14.08
C ALA A 171 -9.18 16.54 -14.28
N TRP A 172 -8.77 16.75 -15.54
CA TRP A 172 -7.38 17.00 -15.95
C TRP A 172 -7.18 18.35 -16.64
N ALA A 173 -8.22 19.18 -16.73
CA ALA A 173 -8.14 20.49 -17.35
C ALA A 173 -7.13 21.38 -16.61
N GLY A 174 -6.07 21.80 -17.31
CA GLY A 174 -5.01 22.64 -16.74
C GLY A 174 -4.17 21.93 -15.68
N TYR A 175 -4.23 20.60 -15.59
CA TYR A 175 -3.38 19.85 -14.68
C TYR A 175 -1.94 19.84 -15.19
N GLU A 176 -1.03 20.30 -14.34
CA GLU A 176 0.41 20.19 -14.51
C GLU A 176 0.97 19.42 -13.31
N ALA A 177 1.94 18.53 -13.55
CA ALA A 177 2.56 17.76 -12.48
C ALA A 177 3.33 18.70 -11.55
N PRO A 178 3.02 18.74 -10.23
CA PRO A 178 3.70 19.63 -9.31
C PRO A 178 5.21 19.31 -9.20
N PRO A 179 6.10 20.31 -9.06
CA PRO A 179 7.55 20.08 -8.94
C PRO A 179 7.93 19.14 -7.79
N GLU A 180 7.24 19.23 -6.65
CA GLU A 180 7.44 18.34 -5.50
C GLU A 180 7.14 16.87 -5.84
N MET A 181 6.13 16.61 -6.68
CA MET A 181 5.80 15.28 -7.16
C MET A 181 6.88 14.75 -8.09
N LEU A 182 7.36 15.59 -9.03
CA LEU A 182 8.43 15.21 -9.95
C LEU A 182 9.71 14.86 -9.20
N ARG A 183 10.11 15.66 -8.21
CA ARG A 183 11.30 15.36 -7.38
C ARG A 183 11.14 14.05 -6.61
N ALA A 184 9.99 13.83 -5.97
CA ALA A 184 9.73 12.60 -5.24
C ALA A 184 9.82 11.36 -6.15
N LEU A 185 9.21 11.42 -7.34
CA LEU A 185 9.24 10.31 -8.29
C LEU A 185 10.62 10.09 -8.91
N SER A 186 11.39 11.14 -9.19
CA SER A 186 12.80 11.01 -9.63
C SER A 186 13.67 10.34 -8.56
N LEU A 187 13.54 10.75 -7.29
CA LEU A 187 14.26 10.11 -6.16
C LEU A 187 13.85 8.64 -6.00
N LEU A 188 12.57 8.34 -6.19
CA LEU A 188 12.07 6.99 -6.18
C LEU A 188 12.69 6.16 -7.30
N ASP A 189 12.75 6.68 -8.52
CA ASP A 189 13.33 5.97 -9.66
C ASP A 189 14.80 5.59 -9.43
N MET A 190 15.59 6.55 -8.92
CA MET A 190 16.98 6.30 -8.53
C MET A 190 17.10 5.22 -7.47
N THR A 191 16.19 5.20 -6.49
CA THR A 191 16.16 4.20 -5.41
C THR A 191 15.79 2.82 -5.97
N VAL A 192 14.81 2.76 -6.87
CA VAL A 192 14.35 1.54 -7.51
C VAL A 192 15.46 0.91 -8.34
N ALA A 193 16.21 1.69 -9.11
CA ALA A 193 17.35 1.19 -9.88
C ALA A 193 18.39 0.50 -8.96
N SER A 194 18.79 1.15 -7.86
CA SER A 194 19.73 0.58 -6.90
C SER A 194 19.20 -0.70 -6.22
N MET A 195 17.91 -0.74 -5.89
CA MET A 195 17.29 -1.92 -5.27
C MET A 195 17.13 -3.08 -6.26
N GLN A 196 16.85 -2.78 -7.52
CA GLN A 196 16.70 -3.78 -8.57
C GLN A 196 18.02 -4.54 -8.78
N GLU A 197 19.16 -3.85 -8.85
CA GLU A 197 20.49 -4.50 -8.94
C GLU A 197 20.74 -5.46 -7.77
N ALA A 198 20.42 -5.05 -6.54
CA ALA A 198 20.60 -5.87 -5.34
C ALA A 198 19.74 -7.14 -5.36
N ILE A 199 18.55 -7.07 -5.97
CA ILE A 199 17.63 -8.21 -6.06
C ILE A 199 17.89 -9.09 -7.25
N GLU A 200 18.35 -8.55 -8.36
CA GLU A 200 18.85 -9.35 -9.48
C GLU A 200 20.00 -10.25 -9.03
N ALA A 201 20.88 -9.75 -8.17
CA ALA A 201 21.97 -10.52 -7.60
C ALA A 201 21.49 -11.71 -6.75
N GLN A 202 20.34 -11.59 -6.08
CA GLN A 202 19.78 -12.65 -5.21
C GLN A 202 18.77 -13.56 -5.93
N TRP A 203 17.99 -13.00 -6.86
CA TRP A 203 16.96 -13.68 -7.64
C TRP A 203 17.03 -13.27 -9.13
N PRO A 204 17.98 -13.85 -9.89
CA PRO A 204 18.13 -13.55 -11.32
C PRO A 204 16.87 -13.82 -12.16
N ALA A 205 15.96 -14.68 -11.68
CA ALA A 205 14.68 -14.96 -12.34
C ALA A 205 13.75 -13.75 -12.44
N LEU A 206 13.88 -12.76 -11.55
CA LEU A 206 13.07 -11.54 -11.58
C LEU A 206 13.48 -10.57 -12.72
N SER A 207 14.59 -10.85 -13.40
CA SER A 207 15.10 -10.04 -14.53
C SER A 207 15.54 -10.87 -15.73
N ALA A 208 15.28 -12.19 -15.71
CA ALA A 208 15.58 -13.05 -16.83
C ALA A 208 14.64 -12.73 -18.01
N PRO A 209 15.16 -12.54 -19.24
CA PRO A 209 14.31 -12.41 -20.41
C PRO A 209 13.49 -13.69 -20.62
N PRO A 210 12.31 -13.59 -21.27
CA PRO A 210 11.42 -14.73 -21.46
C PRO A 210 12.18 -15.88 -22.13
N PRO A 211 12.13 -17.11 -21.58
CA PRO A 211 12.71 -18.25 -22.26
C PRO A 211 12.00 -18.42 -23.60
N LEU A 212 12.76 -18.38 -24.69
CA LEU A 212 12.25 -18.76 -26.01
C LEU A 212 11.61 -20.15 -25.91
N PRO A 213 10.47 -20.40 -26.57
CA PRO A 213 9.84 -21.72 -26.56
C PRO A 213 10.76 -22.70 -27.30
N ARG A 214 11.67 -23.36 -26.57
CA ARG A 214 12.52 -24.42 -27.09
C ARG A 214 12.53 -25.60 -26.13
N ASN A 215 11.92 -26.67 -26.63
CA ASN A 215 12.10 -28.09 -26.38
C ASN A 215 12.48 -28.48 -24.95
N ALA A 216 11.58 -29.25 -24.33
CA ALA A 216 11.70 -29.93 -23.05
C ALA A 216 12.94 -30.85 -22.99
N SER A 217 14.13 -30.28 -22.83
CA SER A 217 15.41 -30.98 -22.63
C SER A 217 16.50 -29.97 -22.23
N ALA A 218 16.26 -29.16 -21.20
CA ALA A 218 17.34 -28.45 -20.53
C ALA A 218 16.99 -28.31 -19.06
N THR A 219 17.59 -29.18 -18.24
CA THR A 219 17.64 -29.08 -16.78
C THR A 219 18.51 -27.87 -16.43
N SER A 220 18.03 -26.66 -16.70
CA SER A 220 18.57 -25.45 -16.11
C SER A 220 18.13 -25.44 -14.65
N ALA A 221 19.07 -25.25 -13.72
CA ALA A 221 18.76 -25.09 -12.31
C ALA A 221 17.69 -23.99 -12.18
N ALA A 222 16.45 -24.40 -11.94
CA ALA A 222 15.32 -23.50 -11.88
C ALA A 222 15.58 -22.49 -10.77
N ALA A 223 15.82 -21.24 -11.13
CA ALA A 223 15.89 -20.16 -10.18
C ALA A 223 14.51 -20.08 -9.51
N VAL A 224 14.43 -20.64 -8.29
CA VAL A 224 13.20 -20.71 -7.52
C VAL A 224 12.87 -19.30 -7.07
N LEU A 225 11.85 -18.70 -7.69
CA LEU A 225 11.29 -17.45 -7.19
C LEU A 225 10.82 -17.63 -5.74
N PRO A 226 10.86 -16.57 -4.92
CA PRO A 226 10.08 -16.57 -3.68
C PRO A 226 8.59 -16.80 -4.03
N PRO A 227 7.83 -17.54 -3.19
CA PRO A 227 6.47 -17.96 -3.52
C PRO A 227 5.48 -16.80 -3.72
N SER A 228 5.82 -15.62 -3.21
CA SER A 228 5.06 -14.39 -3.39
C SER A 228 6.00 -13.18 -3.34
N VAL A 229 5.76 -12.18 -4.19
CA VAL A 229 6.45 -10.88 -4.20
C VAL A 229 5.39 -9.80 -4.05
N SER A 230 5.51 -8.96 -3.03
CA SER A 230 4.64 -7.80 -2.83
C SER A 230 5.48 -6.53 -2.87
N ILE A 231 5.21 -5.67 -3.84
CA ILE A 231 5.78 -4.34 -3.99
C ILE A 231 4.78 -3.34 -3.42
N ARG A 232 5.18 -2.64 -2.35
CA ARG A 232 4.38 -1.66 -1.63
C ARG A 232 5.06 -0.32 -1.74
N ILE A 233 4.36 0.66 -2.29
CA ILE A 233 4.92 2.00 -2.54
C ILE A 233 4.07 3.02 -1.80
N ALA A 234 4.69 3.77 -0.90
CA ALA A 234 4.07 4.92 -0.26
C ALA A 234 4.25 6.16 -1.14
N ILE A 235 3.14 6.83 -1.43
CA ILE A 235 3.10 8.18 -1.99
C ILE A 235 2.42 9.13 -1.01
N PRO A 236 2.72 10.44 -1.05
CA PRO A 236 2.09 11.39 -0.15
C PRO A 236 0.57 11.48 -0.30
N ALA A 237 -0.17 11.28 0.79
CA ALA A 237 -1.63 11.45 0.80
C ALA A 237 -2.09 12.89 0.57
N ARG A 238 -1.19 13.87 0.76
CA ARG A 238 -1.45 15.30 0.55
C ARG A 238 -1.49 15.70 -0.93
N TRP A 239 -0.96 14.85 -1.83
CA TRP A 239 -1.06 15.09 -3.26
C TRP A 239 -2.52 15.10 -3.71
N SER A 240 -2.82 15.92 -4.71
CA SER A 240 -4.14 15.98 -5.31
C SER A 240 -4.55 14.62 -5.89
N MET A 241 -5.85 14.34 -6.03
CA MET A 241 -6.34 13.10 -6.63
C MET A 241 -5.77 12.85 -8.05
N PRO A 242 -5.72 13.85 -8.96
CA PRO A 242 -5.03 13.70 -10.25
C PRO A 242 -3.55 13.33 -10.10
N SER A 243 -2.83 13.94 -9.16
CA SER A 243 -1.42 13.62 -8.89
C SER A 243 -1.21 12.21 -8.37
N GLN A 244 -2.06 11.74 -7.46
CA GLN A 244 -2.04 10.35 -6.98
C GLN A 244 -2.34 9.36 -8.11
N GLN A 245 -3.29 9.69 -8.99
CA GLN A 245 -3.62 8.85 -10.14
C GLN A 245 -2.48 8.81 -11.17
N ALA A 246 -1.87 9.96 -11.47
CA ALA A 246 -0.73 10.05 -12.38
C ALA A 246 0.49 9.30 -11.83
N ALA A 247 0.80 9.47 -10.54
CA ALA A 247 1.84 8.71 -9.85
C ALA A 247 1.57 7.20 -9.91
N GLY A 248 0.34 6.77 -9.63
CA GLY A 248 -0.05 5.36 -9.71
C GLY A 248 0.16 4.77 -11.10
N ALA A 249 -0.27 5.49 -12.15
CA ALA A 249 -0.09 5.06 -13.54
C ALA A 249 1.41 4.97 -13.92
N TRP A 250 2.21 5.96 -13.51
CA TRP A 250 3.64 5.97 -13.75
C TRP A 250 4.34 4.80 -13.04
N LEU A 251 3.98 4.53 -11.77
CA LEU A 251 4.51 3.37 -11.02
C LEU A 251 4.10 2.04 -11.65
N GLU A 252 2.86 1.91 -12.11
CA GLU A 252 2.41 0.70 -12.82
C GLU A 252 3.23 0.46 -14.09
N GLN A 253 3.49 1.50 -14.89
CA GLN A 253 4.36 1.41 -16.06
C GLN A 253 5.81 1.06 -15.66
N ARG A 254 6.34 1.74 -14.64
CA ARG A 254 7.73 1.56 -14.19
C ARG A 254 8.04 0.16 -13.69
N PHE A 255 7.10 -0.45 -12.98
CA PHE A 255 7.22 -1.81 -12.44
C PHE A 255 6.67 -2.90 -13.36
N ALA A 256 6.05 -2.55 -14.49
CA ALA A 256 5.50 -3.53 -15.44
C ALA A 256 6.52 -4.62 -15.86
N PRO A 257 7.80 -4.30 -16.18
CA PRO A 257 8.78 -5.31 -16.55
C PRO A 257 9.05 -6.33 -15.43
N VAL A 258 9.19 -5.86 -14.19
CA VAL A 258 9.45 -6.72 -13.01
C VAL A 258 8.25 -7.60 -12.71
N ILE A 259 7.04 -7.03 -12.80
CA ILE A 259 5.80 -7.78 -12.60
C ILE A 259 5.65 -8.87 -13.68
N GLU A 260 5.90 -8.53 -14.94
CA GLU A 260 5.82 -9.48 -16.04
C GLU A 260 6.84 -10.62 -15.90
N ALA A 261 8.10 -10.29 -15.62
CA ALA A 261 9.15 -11.29 -15.41
C ALA A 261 8.81 -12.24 -14.25
N GLY A 262 8.36 -11.70 -13.11
CA GLY A 262 7.99 -12.52 -11.95
C GLY A 262 6.74 -13.38 -12.17
N LEU A 263 5.72 -12.87 -12.89
CA LEU A 263 4.56 -13.68 -13.29
C LEU A 263 4.97 -14.82 -14.22
N GLN A 264 5.80 -14.54 -15.23
CA GLN A 264 6.28 -15.55 -16.16
C GLN A 264 7.10 -16.65 -15.47
N ALA A 265 8.01 -16.26 -14.58
CA ALA A 265 8.83 -17.21 -13.85
C ALA A 265 8.03 -18.02 -12.80
N ALA A 266 6.87 -17.52 -12.37
CA ALA A 266 5.86 -18.29 -11.62
C ALA A 266 4.94 -19.16 -12.51
N GLY A 267 5.12 -19.13 -13.84
CA GLY A 267 4.26 -19.85 -14.79
C GLY A 267 2.83 -19.27 -14.89
N GLN A 268 2.65 -18.01 -14.47
CA GLN A 268 1.37 -17.31 -14.48
C GLN A 268 1.30 -16.31 -15.65
N SER A 269 0.09 -16.08 -16.16
CA SER A 269 -0.19 -14.99 -17.09
C SER A 269 -1.03 -13.91 -16.40
N ARG A 270 -0.90 -12.65 -16.83
CA ARG A 270 -1.74 -11.53 -16.36
C ARG A 270 -3.24 -11.82 -16.53
N ALA A 271 -3.62 -12.61 -17.54
CA ALA A 271 -4.99 -13.07 -17.76
C ALA A 271 -5.49 -14.01 -16.63
N MET A 272 -4.60 -14.79 -16.03
CA MET A 272 -4.90 -15.72 -14.93
C MET A 272 -5.01 -15.04 -13.56
N ALA A 273 -4.61 -13.78 -13.44
CA ALA A 273 -4.65 -13.01 -12.19
C ALA A 273 -6.07 -12.87 -11.61
N HIS A 274 -7.11 -13.03 -12.43
CA HIS A 274 -8.52 -13.03 -11.98
C HIS A 274 -8.94 -14.34 -11.29
N SER A 275 -8.16 -15.41 -11.45
CA SER A 275 -8.50 -16.77 -10.96
C SER A 275 -7.57 -17.28 -9.85
N VAL A 276 -6.35 -16.74 -9.77
CA VAL A 276 -5.32 -17.11 -8.79
C VAL A 276 -4.66 -15.82 -8.31
N GLN A 277 -4.32 -15.74 -7.01
CA GLN A 277 -3.55 -14.59 -6.51
C GLN A 277 -2.23 -14.48 -7.29
N PRO A 278 -1.94 -13.32 -7.90
CA PRO A 278 -0.75 -13.17 -8.72
C PRO A 278 0.50 -13.29 -7.85
N ALA A 279 1.51 -13.96 -8.39
CA ALA A 279 2.79 -14.19 -7.73
C ALA A 279 3.54 -12.88 -7.43
N VAL A 280 3.31 -11.83 -8.24
CA VAL A 280 3.83 -10.48 -8.00
C VAL A 280 2.66 -9.50 -7.91
N GLN A 281 2.65 -8.68 -6.86
CA GLN A 281 1.63 -7.67 -6.62
C GLN A 281 2.25 -6.30 -6.41
N LEU A 282 1.74 -5.28 -7.09
CA LEU A 282 2.07 -3.88 -6.84
C LEU A 282 0.90 -3.21 -6.14
N HIS A 283 1.19 -2.48 -5.06
CA HIS A 283 0.20 -1.65 -4.39
C HIS A 283 0.80 -0.28 -4.07
N VAL A 284 0.14 0.76 -4.56
CA VAL A 284 0.48 2.15 -4.29
C VAL A 284 -0.46 2.69 -3.22
N HIS A 285 0.09 3.23 -2.14
CA HIS A 285 -0.62 3.68 -0.96
C HIS A 285 -0.42 5.17 -0.74
N PRO A 286 -1.47 5.99 -0.87
CA PRO A 286 -1.45 7.35 -0.34
C PRO A 286 -1.37 7.28 1.19
N VAL A 287 -0.26 7.74 1.76
CA VAL A 287 -0.03 7.71 3.22
C VAL A 287 0.21 9.11 3.77
N ALA A 288 -0.37 9.38 4.94
CA ALA A 288 -0.21 10.65 5.63
C ALA A 288 1.07 10.71 6.48
N SER A 289 1.61 9.56 6.87
CA SER A 289 2.81 9.47 7.70
C SER A 289 3.57 8.15 7.48
N ALA A 290 4.84 8.13 7.89
CA ALA A 290 5.67 6.93 7.82
C ALA A 290 5.13 5.81 8.73
N GLU A 291 4.61 6.15 9.90
CA GLU A 291 4.03 5.20 10.86
C GLU A 291 2.81 4.48 10.27
N ALA A 292 1.95 5.20 9.55
CA ALA A 292 0.81 4.62 8.86
C ALA A 292 1.27 3.58 7.82
N PHE A 293 2.34 3.87 7.09
CA PHE A 293 2.89 2.93 6.12
C PHE A 293 3.54 1.70 6.77
N TRP A 294 4.30 1.89 7.86
CA TRP A 294 4.87 0.78 8.62
C TRP A 294 3.80 -0.14 9.21
N LEU A 295 2.69 0.41 9.65
CA LEU A 295 1.55 -0.37 10.14
C LEU A 295 0.93 -1.24 9.03
N LEU A 296 0.88 -0.76 7.78
CA LEU A 296 0.47 -1.58 6.64
C LEU A 296 1.46 -2.73 6.38
N MET A 297 2.76 -2.50 6.54
CA MET A 297 3.77 -3.54 6.36
C MET A 297 3.70 -4.61 7.46
N ASP A 298 3.51 -4.19 8.71
CA ASP A 298 3.33 -5.09 9.84
C ASP A 298 2.09 -5.99 9.64
N GLN A 299 0.96 -5.42 9.20
CA GLN A 299 -0.24 -6.19 8.87
C GLN A 299 0.00 -7.23 7.76
N GLN A 300 0.74 -6.85 6.72
CA GLN A 300 1.10 -7.78 5.63
C GLN A 300 1.96 -8.94 6.12
N LEU A 301 2.96 -8.64 6.95
CA LEU A 301 3.87 -9.65 7.51
C LEU A 301 3.13 -10.61 8.45
N LEU A 302 2.25 -10.08 9.30
CA LEU A 302 1.38 -10.89 10.15
C LEU A 302 0.44 -11.78 9.33
N GLN A 303 -0.10 -11.27 8.22
CA GLN A 303 -0.91 -12.08 7.31
C GLN A 303 -0.10 -13.24 6.71
N TRP A 304 1.07 -12.95 6.15
CA TRP A 304 1.96 -13.97 5.59
C TRP A 304 2.38 -15.03 6.62
N GLN A 305 2.63 -14.61 7.87
CA GLN A 305 2.94 -15.54 8.94
C GLN A 305 1.75 -16.45 9.27
N ARG A 306 0.54 -15.91 9.35
CA ARG A 306 -0.69 -16.68 9.60
C ARG A 306 -0.96 -17.68 8.48
N ASP A 307 -0.78 -17.25 7.24
CA ASP A 307 -1.01 -18.06 6.05
C ASP A 307 0.16 -19.01 5.75
N LYS A 308 1.25 -18.94 6.53
CA LYS A 308 2.52 -19.67 6.32
C LYS A 308 3.05 -19.51 4.90
N GLN A 309 2.92 -18.30 4.35
CA GLN A 309 3.39 -17.94 3.02
C GLN A 309 4.75 -17.25 3.13
N PRO A 310 5.85 -17.87 2.68
CA PRO A 310 7.09 -17.14 2.46
C PRO A 310 6.87 -16.12 1.34
N GLY A 311 7.43 -14.93 1.51
CA GLY A 311 7.30 -13.86 0.52
C GLY A 311 8.44 -12.86 0.58
N LEU A 312 8.64 -12.18 -0.54
CA LEU A 312 9.52 -11.03 -0.68
C LEU A 312 8.68 -9.76 -0.60
N LEU A 313 8.94 -8.93 0.41
CA LEU A 313 8.29 -7.63 0.56
C LEU A 313 9.23 -6.53 0.11
N TRP A 314 8.84 -5.81 -0.93
CA TRP A 314 9.45 -4.57 -1.37
C TRP A 314 8.72 -3.38 -0.80
N VAL A 315 9.43 -2.58 -0.03
CA VAL A 315 8.89 -1.39 0.64
C VAL A 315 9.62 -0.18 0.10
N LEU A 316 8.88 0.67 -0.59
CA LEU A 316 9.39 1.88 -1.20
C LEU A 316 8.58 3.07 -0.69
N ALA A 317 9.23 4.19 -0.50
CA ALA A 317 8.59 5.45 -0.15
C ALA A 317 9.41 6.58 -0.76
N ALA A 318 8.72 7.59 -1.28
CA ALA A 318 9.38 8.82 -1.70
C ALA A 318 8.50 10.02 -1.37
N ASP A 319 9.16 11.10 -1.01
CA ASP A 319 8.53 12.34 -0.63
C ASP A 319 9.46 13.52 -0.94
N SER A 320 8.88 14.70 -1.17
CA SER A 320 9.60 15.96 -1.23
C SER A 320 8.69 17.04 -0.66
N LEU A 321 9.19 17.79 0.33
CA LEU A 321 8.49 18.91 0.95
C LEU A 321 8.91 20.26 0.36
N VAL A 322 9.72 20.25 -0.71
CA VAL A 322 10.23 21.45 -1.37
C VAL A 322 9.19 21.97 -2.37
N GLY A 323 8.10 22.54 -1.88
CA GLY A 323 7.05 23.14 -2.71
C GLY A 323 6.31 24.23 -1.95
N ASP A 324 5.73 25.19 -2.67
CA ASP A 324 5.03 26.32 -2.05
C ASP A 324 3.84 25.85 -1.19
N SER A 325 3.10 24.85 -1.67
CA SER A 325 1.96 24.23 -0.98
C SER A 325 2.37 23.56 0.33
N ASP A 326 3.46 22.79 0.30
CA ASP A 326 4.00 22.05 1.44
C ASP A 326 4.62 22.98 2.48
N ILE A 327 5.32 24.03 2.03
CA ILE A 327 5.91 25.04 2.90
C ILE A 327 4.83 25.87 3.59
N ALA A 328 3.77 26.26 2.88
CA ALA A 328 2.62 26.92 3.48
C ALA A 328 1.93 26.01 4.51
N ALA A 329 1.78 24.71 4.22
CA ALA A 329 1.21 23.75 5.17
C ALA A 329 2.09 23.58 6.43
N MET A 330 3.41 23.49 6.27
CA MET A 330 4.37 23.43 7.38
C MET A 330 4.36 24.72 8.21
N ALA A 331 4.26 25.89 7.57
CA ALA A 331 4.15 27.18 8.25
C ALA A 331 2.86 27.27 9.07
N ALA A 332 1.72 26.89 8.49
CA ALA A 332 0.42 26.85 9.16
C ALA A 332 0.41 25.89 10.36
N ALA A 333 1.12 24.76 10.26
CA ALA A 333 1.28 23.80 11.35
C ALA A 333 2.31 24.24 12.43
N GLN A 334 2.97 25.39 12.26
CA GLN A 334 4.11 25.83 13.08
C GLN A 334 5.24 24.80 13.14
N GLU A 335 5.41 24.04 12.05
CA GLU A 335 6.49 23.07 11.90
C GLU A 335 7.66 23.60 11.08
N LEU A 336 7.47 24.67 10.30
CA LEU A 336 8.52 25.22 9.44
C LEU A 336 9.63 25.91 10.25
N PHE A 337 10.89 25.66 9.89
CA PHE A 337 12.02 26.44 10.36
C PHE A 337 12.00 27.83 9.71
N SER A 338 11.81 28.86 10.52
CA SER A 338 11.69 30.25 10.06
C SER A 338 12.26 31.22 11.09
N GLY A 339 12.25 32.52 10.78
CA GLY A 339 12.62 33.57 11.74
C GLY A 339 11.75 33.56 13.00
N SER A 340 10.48 33.15 12.88
CA SER A 340 9.52 33.04 14.00
C SER A 340 9.59 31.68 14.72
N ASN A 341 10.16 30.65 14.09
CA ASN A 341 10.29 29.31 14.67
C ASN A 341 11.65 28.65 14.38
N GLN A 342 12.65 28.95 15.23
CA GLN A 342 14.00 28.38 15.11
C GLN A 342 14.09 26.90 15.53
N ARG A 343 13.01 26.28 16.00
CA ARG A 343 12.94 24.85 16.32
C ARG A 343 12.16 24.05 15.28
N GLY A 344 11.72 24.71 14.22
CA GLY A 344 11.04 24.06 13.11
C GLY A 344 11.96 23.14 12.30
N ARG A 345 11.35 22.47 11.33
CA ARG A 345 11.93 21.55 10.38
C ARG A 345 12.23 22.29 9.08
N VAL A 346 13.35 21.94 8.47
CA VAL A 346 13.71 22.40 7.14
C VAL A 346 13.08 21.46 6.11
N PRO A 347 12.32 21.96 5.13
CA PRO A 347 11.80 21.17 4.01
C PRO A 347 12.92 20.57 3.15
N GLY A 348 12.74 19.30 2.78
CA GLY A 348 13.63 18.53 1.91
C GLY A 348 12.82 17.54 1.09
#